data_AF-A0A1B6M5K6-F1
#
_entry.id   AF-A0A1B6M5K6-F1
#
_cell.length_a   1.000
_cell.length_b   1.000
_cell.length_c   1.000
_cell.angle_alpha   90.00
_cell.angle_beta   90.00
_cell.angle_gamma   90.00
#
_symmetry.space_group_name_H-M   'P 1'
#
loop_
_entity.id
_entity.type
_entity.pdbx_description
1 polymer ?
#
loop_
_entity_poly.entity_id
_entity_poly.type
_entity_poly.pdbx_seq_one_letter_code
_entity_poly.pdbx_strand_id
1 'polypeptide(L)'
;MSSLENISSEAIQCLSFADSYTKKSASTYPTLWVGTSLGSVLTVMLSVPATGDSRLSQPVAVSPCGTIFRLKGCILTMSFLDCNGALIPYSYESWKDEGKQR
;
A
#
# COMPACT_ATOMS: atom_id res chain seq x y z
N MET A 1 9.26 -7.94 -32.56
CA MET A 1 8.42 -7.33 -31.52
C MET A 1 9.32 -6.53 -30.61
N SER A 2 9.05 -5.23 -30.47
CA SER A 2 9.81 -4.30 -29.64
C SER A 2 9.52 -4.57 -28.16
N SER A 3 10.49 -4.37 -27.28
CA SER A 3 10.30 -4.49 -25.81
C SER A 3 9.19 -3.56 -25.28
N LEU A 4 8.87 -2.50 -26.02
CA LEU A 4 7.76 -1.59 -25.73
C LEU A 4 6.38 -2.24 -25.91
N GLU A 5 6.27 -3.26 -26.77
CA GLU A 5 5.01 -3.97 -27.09
C GLU A 5 4.66 -5.03 -26.02
N ASN A 6 5.57 -5.31 -25.07
CA ASN A 6 5.38 -6.29 -24.00
C ASN A 6 5.09 -5.65 -22.63
N ILE A 7 4.77 -4.35 -22.59
CA ILE A 7 4.25 -3.73 -21.38
C ILE A 7 2.77 -4.14 -21.29
N SER A 8 2.48 -5.24 -20.60
CA SER A 8 1.11 -5.47 -20.15
C SER A 8 0.71 -4.23 -19.34
N SER A 9 -0.32 -3.51 -19.77
CA SER A 9 -0.86 -2.34 -19.06
C SER A 9 -1.61 -2.78 -17.80
N GLU A 10 -0.87 -3.36 -16.85
CA GLU A 10 -1.40 -3.67 -15.53
C GLU A 10 -1.53 -2.34 -14.77
N ALA A 11 -2.77 -1.86 -14.68
CA ALA A 11 -3.08 -0.59 -14.02
C ALA A 11 -3.21 -0.81 -12.50
N ILE A 12 -2.83 0.21 -11.74
CA ILE A 12 -3.14 0.30 -10.31
C ILE A 12 -4.59 0.72 -10.17
N GLN A 13 -5.39 -0.10 -9.50
CA GLN A 13 -6.82 0.12 -9.33
C GLN A 13 -7.17 0.65 -7.94
N CYS A 14 -6.45 0.21 -6.91
CA CYS A 14 -6.65 0.68 -5.55
C CYS A 14 -5.37 0.59 -4.72
N LEU A 15 -5.28 1.45 -3.72
CA LEU A 15 -4.18 1.55 -2.77
C LEU A 15 -4.76 1.51 -1.35
N SER A 16 -4.05 0.88 -0.43
CA SER A 16 -4.41 0.90 0.99
C SER A 16 -3.15 0.94 1.85
N PHE A 17 -3.10 1.89 2.78
CA PHE A 17 -2.10 1.90 3.86
C PHE A 17 -2.67 1.14 5.05
N ALA A 18 -1.85 0.26 5.64
CA ALA A 18 -2.19 -0.46 6.85
C ALA A 18 -0.93 -0.83 7.63
N ASP A 19 -1.05 -0.92 8.95
CA ASP A 19 -0.09 -1.66 9.76
C ASP A 19 -0.42 -3.14 9.64
N SER A 20 0.45 -3.91 8.97
CA SER A 20 0.19 -5.32 8.67
C SER A 20 1.40 -6.20 8.91
N TYR A 21 1.14 -7.49 9.15
CA TYR A 21 2.18 -8.50 9.25
C TYR A 21 2.75 -8.77 7.86
N THR A 22 4.08 -8.79 7.77
CA THR A 22 4.78 -9.22 6.56
C THR A 22 5.42 -10.58 6.81
N LYS A 23 5.74 -11.33 5.75
CA LYS A 23 6.40 -12.65 5.86
C LYS A 23 7.72 -12.64 6.64
N LYS A 24 8.30 -11.46 6.90
CA LYS A 24 9.62 -11.30 7.52
C LYS A 24 9.58 -11.12 9.05
N SER A 25 8.41 -10.89 9.66
CA SER A 25 8.34 -10.57 11.09
C SER A 25 6.99 -10.92 11.72
N ALA A 26 7.04 -11.26 13.00
CA ALA A 26 5.85 -11.45 13.85
C ALA A 26 5.25 -10.12 14.34
N SER A 27 5.88 -8.98 14.03
CA SER A 27 5.37 -7.64 14.32
C SER A 27 4.74 -7.00 13.09
N THR A 28 3.78 -6.10 13.30
CA THR A 28 3.19 -5.28 12.23
C THR A 28 4.14 -4.15 11.84
N TYR A 29 4.14 -3.80 10.56
CA TYR A 29 4.86 -2.66 10.00
C TYR A 29 3.92 -1.81 9.17
N PRO A 30 4.19 -0.50 9.02
CA PRO A 30 3.50 0.33 8.05
C PRO A 30 3.73 -0.24 6.64
N THR A 31 2.65 -0.53 5.93
CA THR A 31 2.69 -1.15 4.61
C THR A 31 1.78 -0.45 3.63
N LEU A 32 2.18 -0.44 2.35
CA LEU A 32 1.35 -0.05 1.23
C LEU A 32 0.93 -1.31 0.46
N TRP A 33 -0.37 -1.47 0.27
CA TRP A 33 -0.98 -2.54 -0.51
C TRP A 33 -1.50 -1.98 -1.84
N VAL A 34 -1.16 -2.66 -2.93
CA VAL A 34 -1.45 -2.23 -4.30
C VAL A 34 -2.28 -3.31 -4.99
N GLY A 35 -3.52 -2.97 -5.33
CA GLY A 35 -4.43 -3.82 -6.10
C GLY A 35 -4.38 -3.44 -7.58
N THR A 36 -4.29 -4.43 -8.47
CA THR A 36 -4.11 -4.20 -9.91
C THR A 36 -5.30 -4.64 -10.77
N SER A 37 -5.35 -4.17 -12.02
CA SER A 37 -6.37 -4.52 -13.01
C SER A 37 -6.32 -5.98 -13.46
N LEU A 38 -5.19 -6.67 -13.27
CA LEU A 38 -5.11 -8.09 -13.61
C LEU A 38 -5.35 -9.01 -12.40
N GLY A 39 -5.56 -8.43 -11.21
CA GLY A 39 -5.93 -9.17 -10.00
C GLY A 39 -4.80 -9.41 -9.01
N SER A 40 -3.64 -8.80 -9.20
CA SER A 40 -2.54 -8.91 -8.23
C SER A 40 -2.79 -8.00 -7.04
N VAL A 41 -2.40 -8.49 -5.87
CA VAL A 41 -2.18 -7.69 -4.66
C VAL A 41 -0.70 -7.71 -4.34
N LEU A 42 -0.05 -6.56 -4.49
CA LEU A 42 1.36 -6.36 -4.14
C LEU A 42 1.45 -5.68 -2.78
N THR A 43 2.47 -6.03 -1.99
CA THR A 43 2.73 -5.38 -0.71
C THR A 43 4.11 -4.78 -0.67
N VAL A 44 4.20 -3.58 -0.11
CA VAL A 44 5.42 -2.83 0.09
C VAL A 44 5.53 -2.46 1.56
N MET A 45 6.60 -2.88 2.21
CA MET A 45 6.88 -2.53 3.60
C MET A 45 7.61 -1.20 3.67
N LEU A 46 7.19 -0.33 4.59
CA LEU A 46 7.76 0.98 4.82
C LEU A 46 8.50 0.99 6.15
N SER A 47 9.75 1.45 6.12
CA SER A 47 10.53 1.74 7.30
C SER A 47 10.56 3.26 7.49
N VAL A 48 9.65 3.73 8.34
CA VAL A 48 9.48 5.15 8.63
C VAL A 48 10.41 5.54 9.80
N PRO A 49 11.32 6.52 9.63
CA PRO A 49 12.14 7.01 10.73
C PRO A 49 11.30 7.50 11.91
N ALA A 50 11.84 7.37 13.12
CA ALA A 50 11.17 7.84 14.33
C ALA A 50 10.89 9.35 14.28
N THR A 51 9.92 9.81 15.07
CA THR A 51 9.56 11.23 15.17
C THR A 51 10.73 12.12 15.61
N GLY A 52 10.63 13.43 15.38
CA GLY A 52 11.69 14.40 15.68
C GLY A 52 12.67 14.57 14.53
N ASP A 53 13.92 14.92 14.82
CA ASP A 53 14.93 15.28 13.82
C ASP A 53 15.25 14.16 12.82
N SER A 54 15.12 12.90 13.25
CA SER A 54 15.34 11.76 12.34
C SER A 54 14.27 11.68 11.25
N ARG A 55 13.03 12.09 11.52
CA ARG A 55 11.93 12.16 10.55
C ARG A 55 12.22 13.18 9.44
N LEU A 56 12.92 14.25 9.79
CA LEU A 56 13.25 15.36 8.90
C LEU A 56 14.54 15.12 8.11
N SER A 57 15.47 14.35 8.67
CA SER A 57 16.80 14.13 8.08
C SER A 57 16.96 12.78 7.37
N GLN A 58 16.16 11.76 7.72
CA GLN A 58 16.28 10.41 7.16
C GLN A 58 15.15 10.11 6.18
N PRO A 59 15.44 9.45 5.04
CA PRO A 59 14.41 9.03 4.09
C PRO A 59 13.57 7.87 4.64
N VAL A 60 12.35 7.72 4.11
CA VAL A 60 11.59 6.47 4.28
C VAL A 60 12.25 5.40 3.42
N ALA A 61 12.66 4.29 4.05
CA ALA A 61 13.14 3.13 3.31
C ALA A 61 11.97 2.24 2.91
N VAL A 62 12.06 1.64 1.72
CA VAL A 62 10.97 0.86 1.10
C VAL A 62 11.48 -0.53 0.77
N SER A 63 10.75 -1.56 1.18
CA SER A 63 11.08 -2.96 0.88
C SER A 63 9.90 -3.66 0.22
N PRO A 64 9.95 -3.92 -1.10
CA PRO A 64 8.94 -4.71 -1.79
C PRO A 64 8.87 -6.12 -1.19
N CYS A 65 7.66 -6.56 -0.85
CA CYS A 65 7.40 -7.90 -0.33
C CYS A 65 6.88 -8.85 -1.44
N GLY A 66 6.65 -8.32 -2.65
CA GLY A 66 6.15 -9.06 -3.80
C GLY A 66 4.63 -9.23 -3.82
N THR A 67 4.15 -10.11 -4.69
CA THR A 67 2.72 -10.45 -4.80
C THR A 67 2.32 -11.36 -3.64
N ILE A 68 1.33 -10.93 -2.86
CA ILE A 68 0.77 -11.71 -1.75
C ILE A 68 -0.36 -12.61 -2.24
N PHE A 69 -1.18 -12.14 -3.18
CA PHE A 69 -2.32 -12.87 -3.70
C PHE A 69 -2.66 -12.49 -5.14
N ARG A 70 -3.35 -13.39 -5.89
CA ARG A 70 -3.83 -13.16 -7.26
C ARG A 70 -5.27 -13.67 -7.43
N LEU A 71 -6.22 -12.77 -7.71
CA LEU A 71 -7.60 -13.12 -8.08
C LEU A 71 -7.76 -13.29 -9.60
N LYS A 72 -8.84 -13.96 -10.02
CA LYS A 72 -9.31 -13.90 -11.41
C LYS A 72 -10.13 -12.62 -11.60
N GLY A 73 -9.54 -11.60 -12.23
CA GLY A 73 -10.15 -10.29 -12.46
C GLY A 73 -9.54 -9.18 -11.60
N CYS A 74 -9.99 -7.95 -11.80
CA CYS A 74 -9.43 -6.75 -11.18
C CYS A 74 -9.59 -6.72 -9.64
N ILE A 75 -8.60 -6.18 -8.92
CA ILE A 75 -8.79 -5.77 -7.53
C ILE A 75 -9.46 -4.40 -7.50
N LEU A 76 -10.72 -4.33 -7.09
CA LEU A 76 -11.46 -3.06 -7.04
C LEU A 76 -11.27 -2.31 -5.72
N THR A 77 -11.25 -3.04 -4.60
CA THR A 77 -11.12 -2.49 -3.25
C THR A 77 -10.34 -3.45 -2.35
N MET A 78 -9.73 -2.91 -1.30
CA MET A 78 -9.06 -3.66 -0.25
C MET A 78 -9.34 -2.99 1.09
N SER A 79 -9.55 -3.79 2.13
CA SER A 79 -9.78 -3.31 3.50
C SER A 79 -9.19 -4.31 4.49
N PHE A 80 -8.83 -3.82 5.66
CA PHE A 80 -8.19 -4.63 6.71
C PHE A 80 -9.14 -4.79 7.88
N LEU A 81 -9.18 -5.99 8.44
CA LEU A 81 -9.97 -6.31 9.60
C LEU A 81 -9.05 -6.67 10.77
N ASP A 82 -9.46 -6.32 11.98
CA ASP A 82 -8.81 -6.80 13.20
C ASP A 82 -9.20 -8.25 13.52
N CYS A 83 -8.68 -8.80 14.63
CA CYS A 83 -8.98 -10.17 15.05
C CYS A 83 -10.44 -10.39 15.48
N ASN A 84 -11.21 -9.32 15.71
CA ASN A 84 -12.63 -9.38 16.00
C ASN A 84 -13.49 -9.24 14.72
N GLY A 85 -12.86 -9.08 13.55
CA GLY A 85 -13.53 -8.84 12.29
C GLY A 85 -13.99 -7.39 12.09
N ALA A 86 -13.57 -6.45 12.95
CA ALA A 86 -13.90 -5.04 12.80
C ALA A 86 -12.98 -4.37 11.77
N LEU A 87 -13.53 -3.43 11.01
CA LEU A 87 -12.77 -2.66 10.04
C LEU A 87 -11.69 -1.81 10.74
N ILE A 88 -10.43 -1.99 10.35
CA ILE A 88 -9.33 -1.13 10.78
C ILE A 88 -9.47 0.20 10.02
N PRO A 89 -9.56 1.34 10.73
CA PRO A 89 -9.64 2.65 10.10
C PRO A 89 -8.45 2.92 9.19
N TYR A 90 -8.69 3.63 8.09
CA TYR A 90 -7.62 4.03 7.19
C TYR A 90 -6.65 5.00 7.89
N SER A 91 -5.35 4.72 7.83
CA SER A 91 -4.29 5.57 8.38
C SER A 91 -3.95 6.78 7.48
N TYR A 92 -4.86 7.16 6.58
CA TYR A 92 -4.72 8.31 5.69
C TYR A 92 -5.99 9.17 5.76
N GLU A 93 -5.83 10.45 5.50
CA GLU A 93 -6.93 11.36 5.22
C GLU A 93 -6.93 11.74 3.75
N SER A 94 -8.11 11.96 3.17
CA SER A 94 -8.20 12.52 1.82
C SER A 94 -7.55 13.90 1.80
N TRP A 95 -6.75 14.17 0.77
CA TRP A 95 -6.17 15.49 0.56
C TRP A 95 -7.28 16.54 0.49
N LYS A 96 -7.13 17.62 1.26
CA LYS A 96 -8.05 18.76 1.27
C LYS A 96 -7.36 19.95 0.63
N ASP A 97 -8.08 20.59 -0.30
CA ASP A 97 -7.65 21.86 -0.88
C ASP A 97 -7.95 22.99 0.13
N GLU A 98 -6.92 23.44 0.84
CA GLU A 98 -6.99 24.56 1.79
C GLU A 98 -7.51 25.86 1.13
N GLY A 99 -7.40 25.99 -0.20
CA GLY A 99 -7.84 27.17 -0.95
C GLY A 99 -9.34 27.28 -1.18
N LYS A 100 -10.14 26.24 -0.89
CA LYS A 100 -11.59 26.21 -1.16
C LYS A 100 -12.49 26.61 0.01
N GLN A 101 -11.92 27.10 1.12
CA GLN A 101 -12.70 27.64 2.26
C GLN A 101 -12.93 29.16 2.21
N ARG A 102 -12.99 29.78 1.04
CA ARG A 102 -13.41 31.19 0.87
C ARG A 102 -14.57 31.33 -0.08
#